data_AF-A0A6P0T8T9-F1
#
_entry.id   AF-A0A6P0T8T9-F1
#
_cell.length_a   1.000
_cell.length_b   1.000
_cell.length_c   1.000
_cell.angle_alpha   90.00
_cell.angle_beta   90.00
_cell.angle_gamma   90.00
#
_symmetry.space_group_name_H-M   'P 1'
#
loop_
_entity.id
_entity.type
_entity.pdbx_description
1 polymer ?
#
loop_
_entity_poly.entity_id
_entity_poly.type
_entity_poly.pdbx_seq_one_letter_code
_entity_poly.pdbx_strand_id
1 'polypeptide(L)' 'MSKLQSPDFNPIENLWSKFKTHLRAVGDRTKETLYDAVKEAPDQISLDDVRSWFCH' A
#
# COMPACT_ATOMS: atom_id res chain seq x y z
N MET A 1 -25.43 -7.27 -15.29
CA MET A 1 -24.16 -7.52 -14.57
C MET A 1 -23.72 -6.22 -13.93
N SER A 2 -24.04 -6.01 -12.65
CA SER A 2 -23.58 -4.83 -11.91
C SER A 2 -22.12 -5.06 -11.50
N LYS A 3 -21.20 -4.24 -12.04
CA LYS A 3 -19.91 -4.04 -11.39
C LYS A 3 -20.21 -3.40 -10.05
N LEU A 4 -19.94 -4.12 -8.96
CA LEU A 4 -19.92 -3.56 -7.61
C LEU A 4 -18.67 -2.68 -7.52
N GLN A 5 -18.71 -1.51 -8.13
CA GLN A 5 -17.65 -0.53 -8.01
C GLN A 5 -17.89 0.14 -6.65
N SER A 6 -17.14 -0.28 -5.62
CA SER A 6 -17.11 0.43 -4.34
C SER A 6 -16.93 1.92 -4.64
N PRO A 7 -17.79 2.80 -4.12
CA PRO A 7 -17.64 4.23 -4.35
C PRO A 7 -16.26 4.64 -3.84
N ASP A 8 -15.55 5.36 -4.69
CA ASP A 8 -14.15 5.77 -4.51
C ASP A 8 -13.92 6.40 -3.13
N PHE A 9 -12.68 6.23 -2.62
CA PHE A 9 -12.15 6.71 -1.33
C PHE A 9 -12.29 5.79 -0.10
N ASN A 10 -12.02 4.49 -0.24
CA ASN A 10 -11.63 3.70 0.95
C ASN A 10 -10.15 4.01 1.29
N PRO A 11 -9.82 4.50 2.50
CA PRO A 11 -8.44 4.80 2.93
C PRO A 11 -7.46 3.63 2.75
N ILE A 12 -7.97 2.39 2.71
CA ILE A 12 -7.17 1.19 2.44
C ILE A 12 -6.52 1.20 1.05
N GLU A 13 -7.10 1.88 0.06
CA GLU A 13 -6.52 1.96 -1.28
C GLU A 13 -5.24 2.81 -1.30
N ASN A 14 -5.19 3.87 -0.49
CA ASN A 14 -3.98 4.69 -0.31
C ASN A 14 -2.86 3.87 0.37
N LEU A 15 -3.23 3.06 1.37
CA LEU A 15 -2.32 2.12 2.01
C LEU A 15 -1.72 1.15 0.97
N TRP A 16 -2.58 0.49 0.17
CA TRP A 16 -2.11 -0.43 -0.87
C TRP A 16 -1.28 0.25 -1.94
N SER A 17 -1.59 1.50 -2.30
CA SER A 17 -0.81 2.29 -3.24
C SER A 17 0.61 2.52 -2.73
N LYS A 18 0.77 2.98 -1.48
CA LYS A 18 2.08 3.20 -0.85
C LYS A 18 2.86 1.89 -0.68
N PHE A 19 2.19 0.84 -0.20
CA PHE A 19 2.76 -0.50 -0.05
C PHE A 19 3.32 -1.04 -1.37
N LYS A 20 2.51 -1.03 -2.45
CA LYS A 20 2.94 -1.50 -3.77
C LYS A 20 4.03 -0.61 -4.39
N THR A 21 4.09 0.68 -4.02
CA THR A 21 5.16 1.58 -4.47
C THR A 21 6.50 1.19 -3.86
N HIS A 22 6.54 0.90 -2.55
CA HIS A 22 7.74 0.41 -1.89
C HIS A 22 8.24 -0.91 -2.51
N LEU A 23 7.35 -1.89 -2.71
CA LEU A 23 7.74 -3.16 -3.33
C LEU A 23 8.32 -3.00 -4.74
N ARG A 24 7.83 -2.04 -5.52
CA ARG A 24 8.38 -1.73 -6.85
C ARG A 24 9.73 -1.03 -6.79
N ALA A 25 9.96 -0.22 -5.75
CA ALA A 25 11.21 0.51 -5.55
C ALA A 25 12.37 -0.42 -5.17
N VAL A 26 12.12 -1.46 -4.37
CA VAL A 26 13.14 -2.48 -4.01
C VAL A 26 13.68 -3.18 -5.25
N GLY A 27 12.86 -3.40 -6.29
CA GLY A 27 13.32 -3.77 -7.64
C GLY A 27 13.87 -5.19 -7.81
N ASP A 28 14.25 -5.87 -6.73
CA ASP A 28 14.81 -7.22 -6.75
C ASP A 28 13.74 -8.31 -6.96
N ARG A 29 14.00 -9.20 -7.91
CA ARG A 29 13.02 -10.16 -8.46
C ARG A 29 13.10 -11.55 -7.81
N THR A 30 13.75 -11.66 -6.65
CA THR A 30 13.80 -12.93 -5.92
C THR A 30 12.65 -13.03 -4.93
N LYS A 31 12.32 -14.26 -4.52
CA LYS A 31 11.29 -14.47 -3.49
C LYS A 31 11.75 -13.90 -2.15
N GLU A 32 13.01 -14.12 -1.78
CA GLU A 32 13.59 -13.67 -0.51
C GLU A 32 13.52 -12.15 -0.38
N THR A 33 14.00 -11.43 -1.40
CA THR A 33 13.95 -9.95 -1.43
C THR A 33 12.53 -9.40 -1.41
N LEU A 34 11.57 -10.09 -2.05
CA LEU A 34 10.16 -9.73 -1.95
C LEU A 34 9.62 -9.93 -0.53
N TYR A 35 9.97 -11.03 0.14
CA TYR A 35 9.54 -11.30 1.51
C TYR A 35 10.09 -10.26 2.49
N ASP A 36 11.36 -9.86 2.33
CA ASP A 36 11.96 -8.84 3.19
C ASP A 36 11.33 -7.46 2.95
N ALA A 37 11.12 -7.08 1.68
CA ALA A 37 10.39 -5.86 1.34
C ALA A 37 8.95 -5.85 1.89
N VAL A 38 8.27 -7.00 1.93
CA VAL A 38 6.94 -7.12 2.54
C VAL A 38 6.99 -6.93 4.06
N LYS A 39 8.05 -7.39 4.74
CA LYS A 39 8.25 -7.16 6.18
C LYS A 39 8.53 -5.69 6.50
N GLU A 40 9.26 -5.00 5.64
CA GLU A 40 9.67 -3.60 5.82
C GLU A 40 8.60 -2.58 5.39
N ALA A 41 7.72 -2.96 4.46
CA ALA A 41 6.70 -2.05 3.92
C ALA A 41 5.76 -1.42 4.97
N PRO A 42 5.32 -2.12 6.05
CA PRO A 42 4.56 -1.50 7.13
C PRO A 42 5.30 -0.37 7.84
N ASP A 43 6.63 -0.47 7.99
CA ASP A 43 7.46 0.55 8.65
C ASP A 43 7.54 1.85 7.84
N GLN A 44 7.18 1.80 6.55
CA GLN A 44 7.09 2.97 5.67
C GLN A 44 5.76 3.74 5.82
N ILE A 45 4.81 3.22 6.61
CA ILE A 45 3.50 3.83 6.82
C ILE A 45 3.48 4.51 8.19
N SER A 46 3.44 5.83 8.19
CA SER A 46 3.36 6.62 9.42
C SER A 46 1.91 6.83 9.87
N LEU A 47 1.73 7.23 11.13
CA LEU A 47 0.41 7.66 11.62
C LEU A 47 -0.11 8.91 10.90
N ASP A 48 0.79 9.75 10.37
CA ASP A 48 0.42 10.93 9.60
C ASP A 48 -0.17 10.56 8.23
N ASP A 49 0.43 9.57 7.57
CA ASP A 49 -0.14 8.98 6.35
C ASP A 49 -1.56 8.49 6.60
N VAL A 50 -1.75 7.70 7.67
CA VAL A 50 -3.05 7.13 8.04
C VAL A 50 -4.07 8.25 8.28
N ARG A 51 -3.74 9.25 9.10
CA ARG A 51 -4.65 10.38 9.37
C ARG A 51 -5.04 11.11 8.08
N SER A 52 -4.06 11.39 7.23
CA SER A 52 -4.29 12.07 5.95
C SER A 52 -5.24 11.29 5.04
N TRP A 53 -5.14 9.96 5.00
CA TRP A 53 -6.00 9.13 4.15
C TRP A 53 -7.46 9.04 4.62
N PHE A 54 -7.73 9.25 5.91
CA PHE A 54 -9.10 9.28 6.47
C PHE A 54 -9.74 10.67 6.45
N CYS A 55 -8.95 11.73 6.24
CA CYS A 55 -9.42 13.12 6.24
C CYS A 55 -9.54 13.73 4.83
N HIS A 56 -9.32 12.94 3.77
CA HIS A 56 -9.44 13.34 2.37
C HIS A 56 -10.85 13.13 1.81
#